data_AF-A0A1Y1XDE6-F1
#
_entry.id   AF-A0A1Y1XDE6-F1
#
_cell.length_a   1.000
_cell.length_b   1.000
_cell.length_c   1.000
_cell.angle_alpha   90.00
_cell.angle_beta   90.00
_cell.angle_gamma   90.00
#
_symmetry.space_group_name_H-M   'P 1'
#
loop_
_entity.id
_entity.type
_entity.pdbx_description
1 polymer ?
#
loop_
_entity_poly.entity_id
_entity_poly.type
_entity_poly.pdbx_seq_one_letter_code
_entity_poly.pdbx_strand_id
1 'polypeptide(L)'
;MELDIDNMDFPLPDQNTPSENNISITKEQLKEQIKDWMCIYPVYIDSKKTKDQGRKIGKEFCCESPQALAMFEALKKISATGIGINGAVLEDKKHPKDQLRIGRIKVNYTGNKKELLKKVSELVPECQKELDEKRKTQEAATSANSGSSSNSKPTNSNKKGNSKKKGKKRR
;
A
#
# COMPACT_ATOMS: atom_id res chain seq x y z
N MET A 1 -20.38 42.33 49.07
CA MET A 1 -19.46 42.71 47.98
C MET A 1 -19.27 41.46 47.16
N GLU A 2 -20.12 41.31 46.14
CA GLU A 2 -19.99 40.29 45.11
C GLU A 2 -18.58 40.35 44.48
N LEU A 3 -17.94 39.18 44.37
CA LEU A 3 -16.76 39.01 43.55
C LEU A 3 -17.26 38.62 42.15
N ASP A 4 -17.28 39.60 41.25
CA ASP A 4 -17.68 39.43 39.85
C ASP A 4 -16.71 38.48 39.14
N ILE A 5 -17.21 37.30 38.76
CA ILE A 5 -16.48 36.20 38.11
C ILE A 5 -16.26 36.45 36.60
N ASP A 6 -16.78 37.55 36.05
CA ASP A 6 -16.87 37.76 34.61
C ASP A 6 -15.68 38.51 33.96
N ASN A 7 -14.60 38.79 34.69
CA ASN A 7 -13.40 39.45 34.14
C ASN A 7 -12.15 38.56 34.13
N MET A 8 -12.27 37.39 33.50
CA MET A 8 -11.13 36.62 32.99
C MET A 8 -11.05 36.76 31.47
N ASP A 9 -10.92 38.00 30.99
CA ASP A 9 -10.50 38.26 29.61
C ASP A 9 -8.98 38.07 29.52
N PHE A 10 -8.58 36.80 29.40
CA PHE A 10 -7.19 36.41 29.19
C PHE A 10 -6.86 36.71 27.71
N PRO A 11 -6.01 37.71 27.41
CA PRO A 11 -5.76 38.10 26.03
C PRO A 11 -5.19 36.92 25.27
N LEU A 12 -5.91 36.47 24.24
CA LEU A 12 -5.45 35.43 23.33
C LEU A 12 -4.13 35.89 22.71
N PRO A 13 -3.03 35.12 22.84
CA PRO A 13 -1.80 35.46 22.15
C PRO A 13 -2.06 35.43 20.65
N ASP A 14 -1.76 36.55 19.98
CA ASP A 14 -1.88 36.75 18.54
C ASP A 14 -1.24 35.56 17.79
N GLN A 15 -2.08 34.74 17.18
CA GLN A 15 -1.68 33.59 16.36
C GLN A 15 -1.17 34.09 15.00
N ASN A 16 -0.09 34.84 15.01
CA ASN A 16 0.67 35.13 13.80
C ASN A 16 2.15 34.86 14.04
N THR A 17 2.42 33.59 14.36
CA THR A 17 3.75 33.03 14.13
C THR A 17 3.84 32.72 12.63
N PRO A 18 4.89 33.16 11.90
CA PRO A 18 5.10 32.73 10.53
C PRO A 18 5.45 31.24 10.57
N SER A 19 4.42 30.41 10.44
CA SER A 19 4.50 28.97 10.39
C SER A 19 5.51 28.57 9.32
N GLU A 20 6.54 27.85 9.73
CA GLU A 20 7.47 27.20 8.82
C GLU A 20 6.70 26.47 7.73
N ASN A 21 7.15 26.66 6.48
CA ASN A 21 6.56 26.14 5.25
C ASN A 21 6.55 24.60 5.25
N ASN A 22 5.68 23.98 6.05
CA ASN A 22 5.21 22.62 5.84
C ASN A 22 4.23 22.67 4.67
N ILE A 23 4.79 22.66 3.47
CA ILE A 23 4.01 22.54 2.24
C ILE A 23 3.32 21.19 2.31
N SER A 24 2.07 21.21 2.76
CA SER A 24 1.16 20.08 2.74
C SER A 24 0.79 19.86 1.28
N ILE A 25 1.70 19.24 0.51
CA ILE A 25 1.50 18.95 -0.90
C ILE A 25 0.18 18.17 -1.01
N THR A 26 -0.78 18.74 -1.74
CA THR A 26 -2.08 18.08 -1.89
C THR A 26 -1.91 16.81 -2.72
N LYS A 27 -2.77 15.83 -2.50
CA LYS A 27 -2.78 14.57 -3.27
C LYS A 27 -2.89 14.82 -4.79
N GLU A 28 -3.47 15.94 -5.18
CA GLU A 28 -3.64 16.37 -6.56
C GLU A 28 -2.33 16.91 -7.15
N GLN A 29 -1.63 17.79 -6.44
CA GLN A 29 -0.31 18.28 -6.82
C GLN A 29 0.70 17.14 -6.98
N LEU A 30 0.68 16.16 -6.06
CA LEU A 30 1.52 14.97 -6.19
C LEU A 30 1.18 14.16 -7.46
N LYS A 31 -0.11 14.00 -7.78
CA LYS A 31 -0.55 13.31 -9.01
C LYS A 31 -0.06 14.00 -10.27
N GLU A 32 0.00 15.32 -10.28
CA GLU A 32 0.53 16.12 -11.39
C GLU A 32 2.03 15.92 -11.54
N GLN A 33 2.80 16.02 -10.45
CA GLN A 33 4.25 15.81 -10.46
C GLN A 33 4.65 14.40 -10.93
N ILE A 34 3.88 13.38 -10.54
CA ILE A 34 4.15 12.00 -10.94
C ILE A 34 3.51 11.63 -12.28
N LYS A 35 2.74 12.52 -12.94
CA LYS A 35 1.97 12.18 -14.15
C LYS A 35 2.85 11.55 -15.24
N ASP A 36 4.01 12.15 -15.46
CA ASP A 36 4.98 11.77 -16.50
C ASP A 36 5.94 10.66 -16.07
N TRP A 37 5.87 10.22 -14.81
CA TRP A 37 6.74 9.16 -14.31
C TRP A 37 6.40 7.81 -14.92
N MET A 38 7.43 6.97 -15.03
CA MET A 38 7.29 5.64 -15.59
C MET A 38 6.39 4.76 -14.73
N CYS A 39 5.37 4.17 -15.35
CA CYS A 39 4.46 3.23 -14.68
C CYS A 39 4.99 1.79 -14.75
N ILE A 40 5.09 1.15 -13.59
CA ILE A 40 5.47 -0.24 -13.39
C ILE A 40 4.32 -0.96 -12.67
N TYR A 41 3.97 -2.14 -13.17
CA TYR A 41 2.97 -3.00 -12.54
C TYR A 41 3.62 -4.32 -12.14
N PRO A 42 3.13 -4.98 -11.06
CA PRO A 42 3.64 -6.28 -10.64
C PRO A 42 3.58 -7.36 -11.74
N VAL A 43 2.56 -7.32 -12.59
CA VAL A 43 2.39 -8.26 -13.71
C VAL A 43 3.57 -8.27 -14.70
N TYR A 44 4.37 -7.20 -14.76
CA TYR A 44 5.48 -7.12 -15.71
C TYR A 44 6.62 -8.09 -15.42
N ILE A 45 6.83 -8.43 -14.14
CA ILE A 45 7.92 -9.28 -13.66
C ILE A 45 7.46 -10.68 -13.22
N ASP A 46 6.16 -10.97 -13.33
CA ASP A 46 5.60 -12.26 -12.88
C ASP A 46 5.95 -13.40 -13.83
N SER A 47 6.54 -14.47 -13.28
CA SER A 47 6.89 -15.69 -14.00
C SER A 47 5.65 -16.52 -14.40
N LYS A 48 4.55 -16.44 -13.64
CA LYS A 48 3.31 -17.21 -13.87
C LYS A 48 2.48 -16.66 -15.03
N LYS A 49 2.70 -15.39 -15.40
CA LYS A 49 1.95 -14.73 -16.49
C LYS A 49 2.70 -14.81 -17.80
N THR A 50 2.00 -14.98 -18.90
CA THR A 50 2.60 -15.00 -20.25
C THR A 50 2.88 -13.58 -20.78
N LYS A 51 3.60 -13.48 -21.91
CA LYS A 51 3.82 -12.20 -22.61
C LYS A 51 2.49 -11.55 -23.00
N ASP A 52 1.52 -12.34 -23.45
CA ASP A 52 0.19 -11.85 -23.84
C ASP A 52 -0.60 -11.28 -22.66
N GLN A 53 -0.44 -11.91 -21.49
CA GLN A 53 -1.06 -11.49 -20.23
C GLN A 53 -0.40 -10.24 -19.61
N GLY A 54 0.76 -9.81 -20.12
CA GLY A 54 1.40 -8.54 -19.72
C GLY A 54 2.83 -8.65 -19.25
N ARG A 55 3.44 -9.84 -19.21
CA ARG A 55 4.87 -9.99 -18.85
C ARG A 55 5.75 -9.22 -19.83
N LYS A 56 6.74 -8.48 -19.32
CA LYS A 56 7.64 -7.64 -20.13
C LYS A 56 9.08 -8.14 -20.21
N ILE A 57 9.48 -9.03 -19.30
CA ILE A 57 10.83 -9.61 -19.24
C ILE A 57 10.83 -11.11 -19.60
N GLY A 58 12.03 -11.67 -19.83
CA GLY A 58 12.25 -13.10 -20.01
C GLY A 58 11.89 -13.88 -18.75
N LYS A 59 11.50 -15.15 -18.90
CA LYS A 59 11.03 -15.97 -17.77
C LYS A 59 12.16 -16.25 -16.78
N GLU A 60 13.39 -16.29 -17.27
CA GLU A 60 14.62 -16.49 -16.49
C GLU A 60 14.92 -15.33 -15.52
N PHE A 61 14.44 -14.13 -15.82
CA PHE A 61 14.58 -12.96 -14.94
C PHE A 61 13.30 -12.68 -14.14
N CYS A 62 12.28 -13.53 -14.21
CA CYS A 62 11.02 -13.27 -13.51
C CYS A 62 11.06 -13.74 -12.06
N CYS A 63 10.33 -13.03 -11.20
CA CYS A 63 10.06 -13.44 -9.83
C CYS A 63 8.73 -14.19 -9.76
N GLU A 64 8.64 -15.16 -8.86
CA GLU A 64 7.36 -15.77 -8.50
C GLU A 64 6.56 -14.83 -7.60
N SER A 65 5.27 -14.60 -7.93
CA SER A 65 4.34 -13.82 -7.10
C SER A 65 4.87 -12.42 -6.67
N PRO A 66 5.12 -11.49 -7.60
CA PRO A 66 5.59 -10.15 -7.25
C PRO A 66 4.55 -9.37 -6.43
N GLN A 67 4.91 -9.02 -5.20
CA GLN A 67 4.16 -8.09 -4.35
C GLN A 67 4.54 -6.64 -4.63
N ALA A 68 3.55 -5.75 -4.72
CA ALA A 68 3.78 -4.33 -5.03
C ALA A 68 4.61 -3.63 -3.94
N LEU A 69 4.38 -3.97 -2.67
CA LEU A 69 5.15 -3.44 -1.54
C LEU A 69 6.63 -3.88 -1.59
N ALA A 70 6.89 -5.18 -1.85
CA ALA A 70 8.25 -5.69 -1.99
C ALA A 70 8.99 -5.03 -3.17
N MET A 71 8.30 -4.82 -4.30
CA MET A 71 8.85 -4.10 -5.46
C MET A 71 9.18 -2.64 -5.14
N PHE A 72 8.33 -1.98 -4.36
CA PHE A 72 8.58 -0.60 -3.93
C PHE A 72 9.82 -0.50 -3.03
N GLU A 73 9.97 -1.43 -2.10
CA GLU A 73 11.14 -1.50 -1.22
C GLU A 73 12.42 -1.85 -2.02
N ALA A 74 12.34 -2.78 -2.97
CA ALA A 74 13.44 -3.07 -3.88
C ALA A 74 13.86 -1.83 -4.67
N LEU A 75 12.91 -1.03 -5.18
CA LEU A 75 13.21 0.22 -5.89
C LEU A 75 13.90 1.26 -5.01
N LYS A 76 13.52 1.35 -3.72
CA LYS A 76 14.22 2.22 -2.75
C LYS A 76 15.66 1.75 -2.53
N LYS A 77 15.89 0.46 -2.33
CA LYS A 77 17.24 -0.12 -2.19
C LYS A 77 18.11 0.17 -3.43
N ILE A 78 17.54 0.02 -4.63
CA ILE A 78 18.22 0.34 -5.89
C ILE A 78 18.55 1.84 -5.98
N SER A 79 17.62 2.72 -5.60
CA SER A 79 17.85 4.17 -5.56
C SER A 79 18.99 4.53 -4.61
N ALA A 80 19.07 3.87 -3.45
CA ALA A 80 20.16 4.06 -2.49
C ALA A 80 21.53 3.60 -3.01
N THR A 81 21.57 2.72 -4.02
CA THR A 81 22.82 2.23 -4.64
C THR A 81 23.38 3.23 -5.67
N GLY A 82 22.78 4.42 -5.82
CA GLY A 82 23.26 5.46 -6.75
C GLY A 82 22.77 5.30 -8.19
N ILE A 83 21.83 4.39 -8.44
CA ILE A 83 21.10 4.35 -9.71
C ILE A 83 20.14 5.53 -9.71
N GLY A 84 20.15 6.33 -10.79
CA GLY A 84 19.42 7.61 -10.95
C GLY A 84 17.89 7.50 -10.94
N ILE A 85 17.35 6.94 -9.86
CA ILE A 85 15.94 6.92 -9.48
C ILE A 85 15.76 8.06 -8.49
N ASN A 86 15.07 9.11 -8.93
CA ASN A 86 14.85 10.30 -8.11
C ASN A 86 13.68 10.11 -7.13
N GLY A 87 12.79 9.16 -7.42
CA GLY A 87 11.63 8.91 -6.58
C GLY A 87 10.80 7.74 -7.08
N ALA A 88 10.10 7.11 -6.15
CA ALA A 88 9.08 6.11 -6.42
C ALA A 88 7.83 6.41 -5.59
N VAL A 89 6.65 6.15 -6.17
CA VAL A 89 5.36 6.28 -5.48
C VAL A 89 4.53 5.04 -5.77
N LEU A 90 3.97 4.45 -4.71
CA LEU A 90 3.04 3.33 -4.82
C LEU A 90 1.60 3.86 -4.89
N GLU A 91 0.84 3.37 -5.86
CA GLU A 91 -0.59 3.62 -6.01
C GLU A 91 -1.37 2.31 -6.03
N ASP A 92 -2.58 2.32 -5.49
CA ASP A 92 -3.46 1.13 -5.41
C ASP A 92 -4.28 0.91 -6.67
N LYS A 93 -3.69 1.15 -7.84
CA LYS A 93 -4.35 0.90 -9.13
C LYS A 93 -4.05 -0.50 -9.66
N LYS A 94 -5.01 -1.04 -10.38
CA LYS A 94 -4.94 -2.38 -10.99
C LYS A 94 -4.52 -2.29 -12.45
N HIS A 95 -3.86 -3.34 -12.95
CA HIS A 95 -3.49 -3.41 -14.36
C HIS A 95 -4.69 -3.89 -15.19
N PRO A 96 -5.03 -3.27 -16.34
CA PRO A 96 -6.21 -3.66 -17.13
C PRO A 96 -6.25 -5.15 -17.49
N LYS A 97 -5.08 -5.76 -17.77
CA LYS A 97 -4.96 -7.20 -18.04
C LYS A 97 -4.92 -8.10 -16.79
N ASP A 98 -4.74 -7.53 -15.60
CA ASP A 98 -4.69 -8.28 -14.34
C ASP A 98 -5.37 -7.47 -13.22
N GLN A 99 -6.69 -7.65 -13.09
CA GLN A 99 -7.52 -6.98 -12.09
C GLN A 99 -7.46 -7.65 -10.71
N LEU A 100 -6.80 -8.81 -10.60
CA LEU A 100 -6.68 -9.55 -9.34
C LEU A 100 -5.60 -8.96 -8.45
N ARG A 101 -4.56 -8.37 -9.04
CA ARG A 101 -3.46 -7.76 -8.30
C ARG A 101 -3.54 -6.24 -8.33
N ILE A 102 -3.45 -5.69 -7.13
CA ILE A 102 -3.39 -4.25 -6.89
C ILE A 102 -1.92 -3.85 -6.80
N GLY A 103 -1.60 -2.68 -7.35
CA GLY A 103 -0.28 -2.10 -7.26
C GLY A 103 0.14 -1.50 -8.57
N ARG A 104 0.37 -0.20 -8.55
CA ARG A 104 0.98 0.56 -9.63
C ARG A 104 2.07 1.41 -9.01
N ILE A 105 3.30 1.16 -9.43
CA ILE A 105 4.45 1.91 -8.94
C ILE A 105 4.83 2.91 -10.02
N LYS A 106 4.83 4.19 -9.67
CA LYS A 106 5.39 5.23 -10.50
C LYS A 106 6.82 5.49 -10.09
N VAL A 107 7.73 5.50 -11.06
CA VAL A 107 9.16 5.69 -10.82
C VAL A 107 9.66 6.82 -11.71
N ASN A 108 10.34 7.80 -11.11
CA ASN A 108 11.12 8.77 -11.84
C ASN A 108 12.49 8.17 -12.13
N TYR A 109 12.67 7.63 -13.34
CA TYR A 109 13.91 7.01 -13.78
C TYR A 109 14.16 7.36 -15.25
N THR A 110 15.36 7.86 -15.54
CA THR A 110 15.77 8.36 -16.86
C THR A 110 16.37 7.27 -17.77
N GLY A 111 16.55 6.03 -17.27
CA GLY A 111 17.20 4.95 -18.02
C GLY A 111 16.26 3.93 -18.66
N ASN A 112 16.83 2.78 -19.02
CA ASN A 112 16.12 1.70 -19.69
C ASN A 112 15.16 0.96 -18.76
N LYS A 113 13.86 0.99 -19.08
CA LYS A 113 12.81 0.27 -18.34
C LYS A 113 13.10 -1.21 -18.14
N LYS A 114 13.59 -1.89 -19.19
CA LYS A 114 13.84 -3.34 -19.15
C LYS A 114 14.98 -3.70 -18.19
N GLU A 115 16.03 -2.88 -18.12
CA GLU A 115 17.15 -3.09 -17.21
C GLU A 115 16.73 -2.88 -15.76
N LEU A 116 15.96 -1.82 -15.50
CA LEU A 116 15.39 -1.60 -14.18
C LEU A 116 14.54 -2.79 -13.72
N LEU A 117 13.68 -3.31 -14.60
CA LEU A 117 12.83 -4.47 -14.28
C LEU A 117 13.66 -5.71 -13.91
N LYS A 118 14.78 -5.96 -14.59
CA LYS A 118 15.70 -7.07 -14.28
C LYS A 118 16.36 -6.93 -12.90
N LYS A 119 16.82 -5.72 -12.57
CA LYS A 119 17.40 -5.43 -11.25
C LYS A 119 16.36 -5.57 -10.13
N VAL A 120 15.15 -5.07 -10.38
CA VAL A 120 14.04 -5.19 -9.42
C VAL A 120 13.68 -6.65 -9.19
N SER A 121 13.57 -7.45 -10.25
CA SER A 121 13.20 -8.87 -10.11
C SER A 121 14.20 -9.70 -9.32
N GLU A 122 15.48 -9.33 -9.32
CA GLU A 122 16.51 -9.99 -8.52
C GLU A 122 16.38 -9.69 -7.03
N LEU A 123 16.01 -8.46 -6.67
CA LEU A 123 15.88 -8.01 -5.28
C LEU A 123 14.50 -8.27 -4.65
N VAL A 124 13.45 -8.44 -5.47
CA VAL A 124 12.08 -8.66 -4.97
C VAL A 124 11.96 -9.89 -4.05
N PRO A 125 12.53 -11.08 -4.35
CA PRO A 125 12.45 -12.24 -3.46
C PRO A 125 13.04 -11.98 -2.07
N GLU A 126 14.13 -11.22 -2.00
CA GLU A 126 14.76 -10.84 -0.74
C GLU A 126 13.86 -9.89 0.06
N CYS A 127 13.32 -8.86 -0.59
CA CYS A 127 12.38 -7.93 0.04
C CYS A 127 11.08 -8.63 0.48
N GLN A 128 10.62 -9.66 -0.22
CA GLN A 128 9.44 -10.43 0.18
C GLN A 128 9.67 -11.17 1.49
N LYS A 129 10.81 -11.87 1.61
CA LYS A 129 11.19 -12.57 2.85
C LYS A 129 11.28 -11.60 4.03
N GLU A 130 11.93 -10.46 3.82
CA GLU A 130 12.07 -9.42 4.84
C GLU A 130 10.70 -8.88 5.30
N LEU A 131 9.76 -8.66 4.38
CA LEU A 131 8.41 -8.21 4.72
C LEU A 131 7.60 -9.27 5.48
N ASP A 132 7.73 -10.55 5.11
CA ASP A 132 7.07 -11.65 5.82
C ASP A 132 7.63 -11.84 7.24
N GLU A 133 8.94 -11.70 7.43
CA GLU A 133 9.60 -11.75 8.74
C GLU A 133 9.18 -10.57 9.64
N LYS A 134 9.12 -9.36 9.07
CA LYS A 134 8.63 -8.16 9.77
C LYS A 134 7.17 -8.32 10.18
N ARG A 135 6.32 -8.87 9.31
CA ARG A 135 4.93 -9.16 9.64
C ARG A 135 4.84 -10.16 10.81
N LYS A 136 5.63 -11.24 10.77
CA LYS A 136 5.62 -12.27 11.82
C LYS A 136 6.09 -11.74 13.18
N THR A 137 7.11 -10.89 13.22
CA THR A 137 7.57 -10.24 14.46
C THR A 137 6.56 -9.22 15.00
N GLN A 138 5.91 -8.46 14.11
CA GLN A 138 4.84 -7.52 14.50
C GLN A 138 3.60 -8.23 15.03
N GLU A 139 3.19 -9.35 14.42
CA GLU A 139 2.10 -10.20 14.91
C GLU A 139 2.40 -10.73 16.32
N ALA A 140 3.64 -11.18 16.58
CA ALA A 140 4.08 -11.62 17.90
C ALA A 140 4.08 -10.49 18.95
N ALA A 141 4.48 -9.27 18.57
CA ALA A 141 4.46 -8.10 19.47
C ALA A 141 3.04 -7.58 19.74
N THR A 142 2.14 -7.67 18.75
CA THR A 142 0.75 -7.19 18.88
C THR A 142 -0.08 -8.11 19.78
N SER A 143 0.22 -9.42 19.82
CA SER A 143 -0.38 -10.37 20.77
C SER A 143 0.02 -10.14 22.23
N ALA A 144 1.06 -9.34 22.52
CA ALA A 144 1.45 -8.96 23.88
C ALA A 144 0.76 -7.66 24.36
N ASN A 145 0.22 -6.83 23.45
CA ASN A 145 -0.37 -5.53 23.79
C ASN A 145 -1.92 -5.53 23.82
N SER A 146 -2.56 -6.68 23.58
CA SER A 146 -4.03 -6.87 23.69
C SER A 146 -4.47 -7.36 25.07
N GLY A 147 -3.81 -6.90 26.12
CA GLY A 147 -4.06 -7.26 27.51
C GLY A 147 -4.63 -6.12 28.35
N SER A 148 -5.55 -5.29 27.83
CA SER A 148 -6.39 -4.42 28.66
C SER A 148 -7.59 -3.86 27.88
N SER A 149 -8.73 -4.56 27.95
CA SER A 149 -10.07 -3.99 27.83
C SER A 149 -11.10 -5.08 28.16
N SER A 150 -11.68 -4.95 29.34
CA SER A 150 -12.68 -5.82 29.92
C SER A 150 -14.06 -5.65 29.29
N ASN A 151 -14.65 -6.79 28.90
CA ASN A 151 -16.02 -7.23 29.18
C ASN A 151 -17.22 -6.41 28.63
N SER A 152 -17.81 -6.89 27.53
CA SER A 152 -19.27 -6.95 27.39
C SER A 152 -19.72 -8.14 26.49
N LYS A 153 -19.95 -9.27 27.15
CA LYS A 153 -21.06 -10.24 26.96
C LYS A 153 -21.65 -10.45 25.54
N PRO A 154 -21.42 -11.60 24.89
CA PRO A 154 -22.25 -12.05 23.76
C PRO A 154 -23.50 -12.80 24.30
N THR A 155 -24.70 -12.30 23.99
CA THR A 155 -25.94 -13.03 24.21
C THR A 155 -26.23 -13.97 23.05
N ASN A 156 -26.34 -15.25 23.39
CA ASN A 156 -26.75 -16.36 22.56
C ASN A 156 -28.25 -16.30 22.25
N SER A 157 -28.65 -16.36 20.98
CA SER A 157 -30.00 -16.78 20.57
C SER A 157 -30.00 -17.57 19.26
N ASN A 158 -29.78 -18.87 19.46
CA ASN A 158 -30.07 -19.98 18.58
C ASN A 158 -31.56 -20.00 18.13
N LYS A 159 -31.85 -19.99 16.82
CA LYS A 159 -33.12 -20.58 16.28
C LYS A 159 -33.06 -21.02 14.81
N LYS A 160 -32.54 -22.23 14.63
CA LYS A 160 -33.08 -23.40 13.89
C LYS A 160 -34.24 -23.21 12.87
N GLY A 161 -34.06 -23.82 11.69
CA GLY A 161 -35.10 -24.47 10.87
C GLY A 161 -35.24 -23.91 9.44
N ASN A 162 -35.55 -24.66 8.40
CA ASN A 162 -35.77 -26.10 8.18
C ASN A 162 -35.87 -26.31 6.65
N SER A 163 -35.50 -27.50 6.18
CA SER A 163 -35.67 -27.98 4.82
C SER A 163 -37.13 -28.40 4.53
N LYS A 164 -37.67 -28.04 3.35
CA LYS A 164 -38.79 -28.69 2.61
C LYS A 164 -39.04 -27.90 1.30
N LYS A 165 -38.75 -28.44 0.11
CA LYS A 165 -39.51 -29.39 -0.74
C LYS A 165 -40.57 -28.72 -1.65
N LYS A 166 -40.43 -28.99 -2.96
CA LYS A 166 -41.44 -29.17 -4.05
C LYS A 166 -41.90 -27.98 -4.93
N GLY A 167 -41.84 -28.22 -6.25
CA GLY A 167 -42.72 -27.61 -7.30
C GLY A 167 -41.95 -27.11 -8.54
N LYS A 168 -41.65 -27.91 -9.57
CA LYS A 168 -42.49 -28.25 -10.76
C LYS A 168 -43.09 -27.02 -11.47
N LYS A 169 -42.49 -26.59 -12.59
CA LYS A 169 -43.26 -26.10 -13.75
C LYS A 169 -42.48 -26.28 -15.05
N ARG A 170 -43.04 -27.14 -15.92
CA ARG A 170 -42.78 -27.21 -17.35
C ARG A 170 -43.61 -26.13 -18.02
N ARG A 171 -43.04 -25.39 -18.95
CA ARG A 171 -43.61 -25.04 -20.25
C ARG A 171 -42.50 -24.44 -21.11
#